data_AF-A0AAW9EEA9-F1
#
_entry.id   AF-A0AAW9EEA9-F1
#
_cell.length_a   1.000
_cell.length_b   1.000
_cell.length_c   1.000
_cell.angle_alpha   90.00
_cell.angle_beta   90.00
_cell.angle_gamma   90.00
#
_symmetry.space_group_name_H-M   'P 1'
#
loop_
_entity.id
_entity.type
_entity.pdbx_description
1 polymer ?
#
loop_
_entity_poly.entity_id
_entity_poly.type
_entity_poly.pdbx_seq_one_letter_code
_entity_poly.pdbx_strand_id
1 'polypeptide(L)'
;AEYTAKLKAAGMKCGYASGWQGWIQIENFSAWHGLPVATQNNGFDGTDAVLEFNKPEQVKHIALLEALNKKGDFSYFGRKDESTEKFY
;
A
#
# COMPACT_ATOMS: atom_id res chain seq x y z
N ALA A 1 -4.31 -7.03 -9.41
CA ALA A 1 -5.70 -6.78 -9.87
C ALA A 1 -6.37 -8.03 -10.43
N GLU A 2 -5.75 -8.75 -11.37
CA GLU A 2 -6.39 -9.94 -11.96
C GLU A 2 -6.66 -11.06 -10.93
N TYR A 3 -5.70 -11.33 -10.05
CA TYR A 3 -5.82 -12.43 -9.08
C TYR A 3 -6.83 -12.16 -7.97
N THR A 4 -6.96 -10.92 -7.53
CA THR A 4 -7.94 -10.54 -6.49
C THR A 4 -9.37 -10.77 -6.98
N ALA A 5 -9.65 -10.43 -8.23
CA ALA A 5 -10.93 -10.71 -8.86
C ALA A 5 -11.19 -12.21 -9.00
N LYS A 6 -10.18 -12.99 -9.43
CA LYS A 6 -10.29 -14.47 -9.52
C LYS A 6 -10.54 -15.12 -8.15
N LEU A 7 -9.85 -14.69 -7.09
CA LEU A 7 -10.05 -15.20 -5.73
C LEU A 7 -11.48 -14.92 -5.24
N LYS A 8 -11.99 -13.71 -5.49
CA LYS A 8 -13.39 -13.38 -5.16
C LYS A 8 -14.39 -14.20 -5.94
N ALA A 9 -14.18 -14.40 -7.24
CA ALA A 9 -15.03 -15.26 -8.06
C ALA A 9 -15.03 -16.72 -7.57
N ALA A 10 -13.92 -17.18 -6.98
CA ALA A 10 -13.80 -18.49 -6.35
C ALA A 10 -14.43 -18.58 -4.94
N GLY A 11 -15.06 -17.50 -4.44
CA GLY A 11 -15.79 -17.50 -3.16
C GLY A 11 -15.00 -16.96 -1.96
N MET A 12 -13.77 -16.46 -2.14
CA MET A 12 -13.03 -15.83 -1.05
C MET A 12 -13.70 -14.52 -0.62
N LYS A 13 -13.89 -14.33 0.69
CA LYS A 13 -14.51 -13.12 1.26
C LYS A 13 -13.68 -11.85 1.02
N CYS A 14 -12.36 -12.00 0.93
CA CYS A 14 -11.43 -10.91 0.64
C CYS A 14 -10.39 -11.39 -0.38
N GLY A 15 -10.22 -10.64 -1.47
CA GLY A 15 -9.20 -10.93 -2.49
C GLY A 15 -7.81 -10.44 -2.07
N TYR A 16 -7.74 -9.22 -1.53
CA TYR A 16 -6.52 -8.63 -0.99
C TYR A 16 -6.83 -7.68 0.15
N ALA A 17 -6.04 -7.75 1.20
CA ALA A 17 -5.95 -6.72 2.24
C ALA A 17 -4.49 -6.56 2.63
N SER A 18 -4.17 -5.42 3.25
CA SER A 18 -2.82 -5.15 3.73
C SER A 18 -2.91 -4.47 5.10
N GLY A 19 -2.03 -4.88 5.99
CA GLY A 19 -1.76 -4.17 7.23
C GLY A 19 -0.76 -3.04 7.02
N TRP A 20 -0.46 -2.29 8.09
CA TRP A 20 0.67 -1.34 8.16
C TRP A 20 0.87 -0.50 6.89
N GLN A 21 -0.20 0.13 6.40
CA GLN A 21 -0.26 0.73 5.05
C GLN A 21 0.84 1.76 4.77
N GLY A 22 1.22 2.59 5.76
CA GLY A 22 2.31 3.54 5.59
C GLY A 22 3.63 2.85 5.31
N TRP A 23 3.97 1.84 6.13
CA TRP A 23 5.18 1.06 5.94
C TRP A 23 5.15 0.23 4.66
N ILE A 24 4.07 -0.51 4.40
CA ILE A 24 4.01 -1.45 3.28
C ILE A 24 3.76 -0.74 1.94
N GLN A 25 2.75 0.14 1.86
CA GLN A 25 2.32 0.73 0.59
C GLN A 25 3.03 2.03 0.24
N ILE A 26 3.74 2.68 1.16
CA ILE A 26 4.51 3.90 0.88
C ILE A 26 6.01 3.63 1.00
N GLU A 27 6.48 3.22 2.18
CA GLU A 27 7.93 3.08 2.41
C GLU A 27 8.53 1.92 1.62
N ASN A 28 8.00 0.70 1.80
CA ASN A 28 8.48 -0.48 1.06
C ASN A 28 8.21 -0.33 -0.44
N PHE A 29 7.06 0.22 -0.84
CA PHE A 29 6.80 0.50 -2.26
C PHE A 29 7.88 1.41 -2.85
N SER A 30 8.20 2.53 -2.19
CA SER A 30 9.18 3.49 -2.70
C SER A 30 10.58 2.85 -2.74
N ALA A 31 10.99 2.17 -1.68
CA ALA A 31 12.28 1.47 -1.62
C ALA A 31 12.40 0.42 -2.73
N TRP A 32 11.35 -0.36 -2.98
CA TRP A 32 11.35 -1.41 -4.00
C TRP A 32 11.41 -0.89 -5.44
N HIS A 33 10.97 0.35 -5.66
CA HIS A 33 11.02 1.01 -6.97
C HIS A 33 12.17 2.01 -7.10
N GLY A 34 13.09 2.06 -6.13
CA GLY A 34 14.23 2.98 -6.15
C GLY A 34 13.84 4.45 -6.02
N LEU A 35 12.73 4.75 -5.31
CA LEU A 35 12.21 6.09 -5.10
C LEU A 35 12.41 6.52 -3.63
N PRO A 36 12.74 7.79 -3.37
CA PRO A 36 12.82 8.32 -2.01
C PRO A 36 11.42 8.52 -1.41
N VAL A 37 11.31 8.39 -0.09
CA VAL A 37 10.15 8.85 0.70
C VAL A 37 10.38 10.21 1.35
N ALA A 38 11.64 10.61 1.53
CA ALA A 38 12.04 11.89 2.07
C ALA A 38 13.40 12.32 1.49
N THR A 39 13.68 13.62 1.55
CA THR A 39 15.00 14.19 1.24
C THR A 39 16.08 13.71 2.22
N GLN A 40 17.34 14.15 2.03
CA GLN A 40 18.48 13.76 2.90
C GLN A 40 18.69 12.24 2.95
N ASN A 41 18.64 11.59 1.79
CA ASN A 41 18.75 10.14 1.66
C ASN A 41 17.77 9.41 2.59
N ASN A 42 16.47 9.72 2.49
CA ASN A 42 15.43 9.26 3.41
C ASN A 42 15.69 9.61 4.89
N GLY A 43 16.24 10.81 5.16
CA GLY A 43 16.52 11.32 6.50
C GLY A 43 17.81 10.80 7.16
N PHE A 44 18.61 9.98 6.47
CA PHE A 44 19.90 9.51 6.99
C PHE A 44 20.95 10.62 7.08
N ASP A 45 20.85 11.65 6.22
CA ASP A 45 21.87 12.70 6.12
C ASP A 45 21.56 13.95 6.97
N GLY A 46 20.38 14.05 7.59
CA GLY A 46 20.02 15.22 8.39
C GLY A 46 18.58 15.24 8.93
N THR A 47 18.36 16.02 9.99
CA THR A 47 17.06 16.17 10.67
C THR A 47 16.13 17.20 10.02
N ASP A 48 16.61 17.92 9.01
CA ASP A 48 15.84 18.87 8.20
C ASP A 48 15.17 18.22 6.98
N ALA A 49 15.17 16.89 6.92
CA ALA A 49 14.53 16.11 5.85
C ALA A 49 13.03 16.43 5.72
N VAL A 50 12.56 16.47 4.48
CA VAL A 50 11.15 16.73 4.14
C VAL A 50 10.60 15.54 3.37
N LEU A 51 9.36 15.15 3.70
CA LEU A 51 8.65 14.06 3.04
C LEU A 51 8.38 14.41 1.59
N GLU A 52 8.63 13.44 0.70
CA GLU A 52 8.45 13.61 -0.74
C GLU A 52 7.77 12.41 -1.41
N PHE A 53 7.17 11.50 -0.63
CA PHE A 53 6.46 10.31 -1.14
C PHE A 53 5.20 10.60 -1.97
N ASN A 54 4.90 11.85 -2.31
CA ASN A 54 3.73 12.26 -3.10
C ASN A 54 4.03 12.46 -4.60
N LYS A 55 5.06 11.78 -5.13
CA LYS A 55 5.40 11.80 -6.57
C LYS A 55 4.44 10.92 -7.39
N PRO A 56 4.47 11.01 -8.73
CA PRO A 56 3.51 10.33 -9.60
C PRO A 56 3.37 8.82 -9.35
N GLU A 57 4.45 8.11 -9.04
CA GLU A 57 4.47 6.66 -8.86
C GLU A 57 3.72 6.23 -7.61
N GLN A 58 3.95 6.88 -6.47
CA GLN A 58 3.23 6.61 -5.23
C GLN A 58 1.75 7.02 -5.36
N VAL A 59 1.47 8.18 -5.97
CA VAL A 59 0.09 8.63 -6.22
C VAL A 59 -0.65 7.62 -7.10
N LYS A 60 0.00 7.13 -8.17
CA LYS A 60 -0.56 6.09 -9.05
C LYS A 60 -0.82 4.79 -8.30
N HIS A 61 0.10 4.37 -7.43
CA HIS A 61 -0.04 3.17 -6.62
C HIS A 61 -1.23 3.25 -5.65
N ILE A 62 -1.37 4.36 -4.92
CA ILE A 62 -2.51 4.56 -4.02
C ILE A 62 -3.83 4.67 -4.81
N ALA A 63 -3.82 5.34 -5.97
CA ALA A 63 -4.99 5.40 -6.84
C ALA A 63 -5.41 4.00 -7.34
N LEU A 64 -4.45 3.11 -7.62
CA LEU A 64 -4.74 1.71 -7.96
C LEU A 64 -5.40 0.98 -6.79
N LEU A 65 -4.86 1.09 -5.57
CA LEU A 65 -5.45 0.47 -4.38
C LEU A 65 -6.88 0.97 -4.13
N GLU A 66 -7.11 2.27 -4.28
CA GLU A 66 -8.44 2.86 -4.17
C GLU A 66 -9.40 2.39 -5.27
N ALA A 67 -8.92 2.23 -6.51
CA ALA A 67 -9.73 1.66 -7.59
C ALA A 67 -10.11 0.19 -7.31
N LEU A 68 -9.20 -0.59 -6.71
CA LEU A 68 -9.49 -1.95 -6.26
C LEU A 68 -10.45 -1.96 -5.06
N ASN A 69 -10.31 -1.01 -4.13
CA ASN A 69 -11.21 -0.84 -2.99
C ASN A 69 -12.65 -0.61 -3.46
N LYS A 70 -12.86 0.30 -4.42
CA LYS A 70 -14.17 0.58 -5.02
C LYS A 70 -14.80 -0.62 -5.72
N LYS A 71 -13.99 -1.50 -6.31
CA LYS A 71 -14.45 -2.77 -6.90
C LYS A 71 -14.67 -3.87 -5.85
N GLY A 72 -14.26 -3.63 -4.62
CA GLY A 72 -14.24 -4.61 -3.54
C GLY A 72 -13.17 -5.70 -3.71
N ASP A 73 -12.17 -5.48 -4.59
CA ASP A 73 -11.05 -6.40 -4.83
C ASP A 73 -9.91 -6.19 -3.82
N PHE A 74 -9.85 -5.00 -3.23
CA PHE A 74 -9.06 -4.68 -2.05
C PHE A 74 -9.99 -4.34 -0.90
N SER A 75 -9.61 -4.68 0.33
CA SER A 75 -10.35 -4.32 1.54
C SER A 75 -9.40 -3.75 2.58
N TYR A 76 -9.73 -2.54 3.05
CA TYR A 76 -9.04 -1.90 4.16
C TYR A 76 -9.71 -2.27 5.48
N PHE A 77 -8.95 -2.85 6.42
CA PHE A 77 -9.47 -3.32 7.71
C PHE A 77 -8.90 -2.60 8.93
N GLY A 78 -7.94 -1.70 8.74
CA GLY A 78 -7.27 -1.01 9.85
C GLY A 78 -5.84 -0.62 9.50
N ARG A 79 -5.17 0.04 10.45
CA ARG A 79 -3.85 0.65 10.20
C ARG A 79 -2.68 -0.29 10.47
N LYS A 80 -2.88 -1.31 11.28
CA LYS A 80 -1.85 -2.22 11.79
C LYS A 80 -2.18 -3.64 11.33
N ASP A 81 -2.44 -4.56 12.24
CA ASP A 81 -2.62 -5.98 11.98
C ASP A 81 -4.09 -6.41 11.83
N GLU A 82 -5.05 -5.49 11.81
CA GLU A 82 -6.48 -5.81 11.78
C GLU A 82 -6.90 -6.59 10.50
N SER A 83 -6.14 -6.45 9.41
CA SER A 83 -6.36 -7.24 8.19
C SER A 83 -6.07 -8.72 8.38
N THR A 84 -5.12 -9.02 9.27
CA THR A 84 -4.56 -10.36 9.51
C THR A 84 -5.67 -11.27 10.03
N GLU A 85 -6.46 -10.80 11.00
CA GLU A 85 -7.64 -11.49 11.55
C GLU A 85 -8.74 -11.86 10.54
N LYS A 86 -8.70 -11.33 9.31
CA LYS A 86 -9.73 -11.62 8.27
C LYS A 86 -9.42 -12.86 7.44
N PHE A 87 -8.26 -13.48 7.63
CA PHE A 87 -7.81 -14.66 6.88
C PHE A 87 -7.66 -15.93 7.73
N TYR A 88 -8.12 -15.89 8.98
CA TYR A 88 -8.23 -17.03 9.90
C TYR A 88 -9.69 -17.20 10.34
#